data_AF-A0A933B6F0-F1
#
_entry.id   AF-A0A933B6F0-F1
#
_cell.length_a   1.000
_cell.length_b   1.000
_cell.length_c   1.000
_cell.angle_alpha   90.00
_cell.angle_beta   90.00
_cell.angle_gamma   90.00
#
_symmetry.space_group_name_H-M   'P 1'
#
loop_
_entity.id
_entity.type
_entity.pdbx_description
1 polymer ?
#
loop_
_entity_poly.entity_id
_entity_poly.type
_entity_poly.pdbx_seq_one_letter_code
_entity_poly.pdbx_strand_id
1 'polypeptide(L)' 'MSTIAEKVLAGERLTREDGRAILQEGDLLELGQLANTVRLRHNPDPVVTFVIDSNPNYTNVCITDCV' A
#
# COMPACT_ATOMS: atom_id res chain seq x y z
N MET A 1 -23.88 -6.43 -4.05
CA MET A 1 -22.48 -6.78 -3.73
C MET A 1 -21.74 -5.47 -3.64
N SER A 2 -21.06 -5.18 -2.53
CA SER A 2 -20.36 -3.89 -2.40
C SER A 2 -19.13 -3.88 -3.32
N THR A 3 -18.89 -2.74 -3.96
CA THR A 3 -17.67 -2.55 -4.75
C THR A 3 -16.45 -2.39 -3.84
N ILE A 4 -15.26 -2.62 -4.37
CA ILE A 4 -14.00 -2.41 -3.62
C ILE A 4 -13.91 -0.96 -3.13
N ALA A 5 -14.33 0.00 -3.97
CA ALA A 5 -14.39 1.41 -3.60
C ALA A 5 -15.30 1.67 -2.39
N GLU A 6 -16.50 1.09 -2.36
CA GLU A 6 -17.43 1.22 -1.24
C GLU A 6 -16.83 0.69 0.07
N LYS A 7 -16.19 -0.49 0.03
CA LYS A 7 -15.50 -1.06 1.21
C LYS A 7 -14.40 -0.11 1.72
N VAL A 8 -13.59 0.43 0.82
CA VAL A 8 -12.51 1.38 1.17
C VAL A 8 -13.07 2.66 1.80
N LEU A 9 -14.14 3.21 1.22
CA LEU A 9 -14.80 4.42 1.72
C LEU A 9 -15.46 4.18 3.08
N ALA A 10 -16.04 3.01 3.29
CA ALA A 10 -16.60 2.57 4.58
C ALA A 10 -15.52 2.23 5.64
N GLY A 11 -14.24 2.14 5.25
CA GLY A 11 -13.16 1.76 6.15
C GLY A 11 -13.12 0.28 6.49
N GLU A 12 -13.75 -0.56 5.66
CA GLU A 12 -13.78 -2.00 5.80
C GLU A 12 -12.47 -2.63 5.35
N ARG A 13 -12.10 -3.76 5.96
CA ARG A 13 -10.91 -4.52 5.58
C ARG A 13 -11.16 -5.27 4.27
N LEU A 14 -10.34 -5.01 3.26
CA LEU A 14 -10.35 -5.74 2.00
C LEU A 14 -9.93 -7.21 2.20
N THR A 15 -10.55 -8.11 1.44
CA THR A 15 -10.21 -9.54 1.45
C THR A 15 -9.04 -9.85 0.52
N ARG A 16 -8.58 -11.10 0.53
CA ARG A 16 -7.55 -11.58 -0.40
C ARG A 16 -8.03 -11.51 -1.85
N GLU A 17 -9.30 -11.80 -2.09
CA GLU A 17 -9.95 -11.77 -3.40
C GLU A 17 -10.04 -10.34 -3.92
N ASP A 18 -10.42 -9.39 -3.07
CA ASP A 18 -10.41 -7.96 -3.41
C ASP A 18 -9.00 -7.51 -3.84
N GLY A 19 -7.97 -7.91 -3.06
CA GLY A 19 -6.58 -7.60 -3.39
C GLY A 19 -6.12 -8.19 -4.72
N ARG A 20 -6.56 -9.41 -5.06
CA ARG A 20 -6.29 -10.00 -6.38
C ARG A 20 -6.95 -9.20 -7.51
N ALA A 21 -8.22 -8.83 -7.36
CA ALA A 21 -8.93 -8.04 -8.36
C ALA A 21 -8.24 -6.69 -8.60
N ILE A 22 -7.84 -5.99 -7.53
CA ILE A 22 -7.07 -4.73 -7.60
C ILE A 22 -5.80 -4.91 -8.44
N LEU A 23 -5.02 -5.97 -8.18
CA LEU A 23 -3.76 -6.20 -8.87
C LEU A 23 -3.92 -6.55 -10.35
N GLN A 24 -5.02 -7.21 -10.72
CA GLN A 24 -5.23 -7.70 -12.09
C GLN A 24 -5.97 -6.68 -12.96
N GLU A 25 -6.90 -5.93 -12.38
CA GLU A 25 -7.93 -5.18 -13.12
C GLU A 25 -8.07 -3.72 -12.68
N GLY A 26 -7.43 -3.32 -11.57
CA GLY A 26 -7.64 -2.01 -10.99
C GLY A 26 -7.05 -0.87 -11.84
N ASP A 27 -7.86 0.15 -12.11
CA ASP A 27 -7.37 1.38 -12.73
C ASP A 27 -6.44 2.12 -11.78
N LEU A 28 -5.25 2.50 -12.27
CA LEU A 28 -4.21 3.10 -11.45
C LEU A 28 -4.64 4.42 -10.79
N LEU A 29 -5.41 5.26 -11.51
CA LEU A 29 -5.80 6.58 -11.00
C LEU A 29 -6.93 6.45 -9.99
N GLU A 30 -7.91 5.60 -10.26
CA GLU A 30 -8.99 5.30 -9.30
C GLU A 30 -8.41 4.72 -7.99
N LEU A 31 -7.49 3.76 -8.10
CA LEU A 31 -6.79 3.19 -6.94
C LEU A 31 -5.97 4.25 -6.19
N GLY A 32 -5.29 5.15 -6.90
CA GLY A 32 -4.55 6.26 -6.30
C GLY A 32 -5.44 7.19 -5.46
N GLN A 33 -6.64 7.50 -5.96
CA GLN A 33 -7.62 8.33 -5.23
C GLN A 33 -8.15 7.63 -3.97
N LEU A 34 -8.49 6.34 -4.08
CA LEU A 34 -8.95 5.52 -2.95
C LEU A 34 -7.85 5.38 -1.89
N ALA A 35 -6.61 5.09 -2.32
CA ALA A 35 -5.45 4.99 -1.43
C ALA A 35 -5.15 6.31 -0.73
N ASN A 36 -5.24 7.45 -1.41
CA ASN A 36 -5.06 8.76 -0.80
C ASN A 36 -6.13 9.06 0.26
N THR A 37 -7.38 8.65 0.01
CA THR A 37 -8.47 8.77 0.99
C THR A 37 -8.15 7.99 2.27
N VAL A 38 -7.65 6.76 2.15
CA VAL A 38 -7.23 5.94 3.30
C VAL A 38 -6.00 6.56 3.99
N ARG A 39 -5.01 7.03 3.22
CA ARG A 39 -3.83 7.72 3.75
C ARG A 39 -4.22 8.91 4.62
N LEU A 40 -5.13 9.75 4.15
CA LEU A 40 -5.65 10.92 4.87
C LEU A 40 -6.45 10.55 6.12
N ARG A 41 -7.14 9.40 6.10
CA ARG A 41 -7.83 8.88 7.29
C ARG A 41 -6.84 8.51 8.41
N HIS A 42 -5.67 7.96 8.04
CA HIS A 42 -4.62 7.60 9.00
C HIS A 42 -3.69 8.76 9.36
N ASN A 43 -3.46 9.68 8.43
CA ASN A 43 -2.55 10.83 8.55
C ASN A 43 -3.31 12.08 8.06
N PRO A 44 -4.16 12.69 8.92
CA PRO A 44 -5.04 13.78 8.52
C PRO A 44 -4.29 15.09 8.27
N ASP A 45 -3.15 15.29 8.92
CA ASP A 45 -2.35 16.49 8.75
C ASP A 45 -1.64 16.47 7.39
N PRO A 46 -1.49 17.64 6.73
CA PRO A 46 -0.77 17.77 5.47
C PRO A 46 0.76 17.73 5.67
N VAL A 47 1.24 16.82 6.52
CA VAL A 47 2.64 16.64 6.86
C VAL A 47 3.12 15.32 6.26
N VAL A 48 4.21 15.38 5.52
CA VAL A 48 4.91 14.20 5.01
C VAL A 48 6.26 14.13 5.71
N THR A 49 6.55 12.99 6.31
CA THR A 49 7.82 12.73 6.99
C THR A 49 8.81 12.06 6.04
N PHE A 50 10.09 12.07 6.42
CA PHE A 50 11.15 11.38 5.70
C PHE A 50 12.05 10.66 6.70
N VAL A 51 12.75 9.64 6.24
CA VAL A 51 13.68 8.86 7.06
C VAL A 51 15.11 9.33 6.74
N ILE A 52 15.85 9.71 7.78
CA ILE A 52 17.31 9.86 7.72
C ILE A 52 17.89 8.61 8.35
N ASP A 53 18.48 7.75 7.52
CA ASP A 53 19.02 6.46 7.96
C ASP A 53 20.42 6.23 7.35
N SER A 54 21.23 5.47 8.07
CA SER A 54 22.50 4.96 7.59
C SER A 54 22.47 3.44 7.72
N ASN A 55 22.54 2.75 6.59
CA ASN A 55 22.54 1.28 6.55
C ASN A 55 23.94 0.74 6.16
N PRO A 56 24.89 0.64 7.11
CA PRO A 56 26.22 0.11 6.83
C PRO A 56 26.14 -1.39 6.56
N ASN A 57 26.29 -1.78 5.30
CA ASN A 57 26.42 -3.18 4.91
C ASN A 57 27.90 -3.56 4.77
N TYR A 58 28.49 -4.06 5.85
CA TYR A 58 29.93 -4.38 5.92
C TYR A 58 30.34 -5.57 5.04
N THR A 59 29.41 -6.43 4.62
CA THR A 59 29.68 -7.54 3.70
C THR A 59 28.45 -7.89 2.88
N ASN A 60 28.63 -8.02 1.57
CA ASN A 60 27.61 -8.51 0.65
C ASN A 60 27.77 -10.00 0.32
N VAL A 61 28.67 -10.72 1.02
CA VAL A 61 28.83 -12.17 0.87
C VAL A 61 27.65 -12.87 1.52
N CYS A 62 26.99 -13.75 0.76
CA CYS A 62 25.87 -14.55 1.23
C CYS A 62 26.05 -16.00 0.76
N ILE A 63 25.79 -16.96 1.65
CA ILE A 63 25.74 -18.39 1.31
C ILE A 63 24.33 -18.82 0.88
N THR A 64 23.34 -17.94 1.05
CA THR A 64 21.96 -18.20 0.65
C THR A 64 21.83 -17.98 -0.84
N ASP A 65 21.32 -18.98 -1.53
CA ASP A 65 20.97 -18.92 -2.95
C ASP A 65 19.51 -18.47 -3.08
N CYS A 66 19.27 -17.17 -2.90
CA CYS A 66 17.94 -16.60 -3.09
C CYS A 66 17.54 -16.75 -4.57
N VAL A 67 16.40 -17.41 -4.83
CA VAL A 67 15.83 -17.63 -6.16
C VAL A 67 14.81 -16.57 -6.55
#